data_AF-A0A920LMC0-F1
#
_entry.id   AF-A0A920LMC0-F1
#
_cell.length_a   1.000
_cell.length_b   1.000
_cell.length_c   1.000
_cell.angle_alpha   90.00
_cell.angle_beta   90.00
_cell.angle_gamma   90.00
#
_symmetry.space_group_name_H-M   'P 1'
#
loop_
_entity.id
_entity.type
_entity.pdbx_description
1 polymer ?
#
loop_
_entity_poly.entity_id
_entity_poly.type
_entity_poly.pdbx_seq_one_letter_code
_entity_poly.pdbx_strand_id
1 'polypeptide(L)'
;MKNLIIILILMLLPKFAYAKENLVLKGYWFECEFSEKTVPPKDQCEMLDDDGFNFKENVAINIKNISSKETKCKKNKIGQCFQSNTKSINVTIGRSDQVKFQDSNLILTFLGCSQKFKLKNYINFIEAIPDKKKCFWTGKKHFYLKKFDGSVNIKK
;
A
#
# COMPACT_ATOMS: atom_id res chain seq x y z
N MET A 1 -36.66 -32.06 52.93
CA MET A 1 -36.75 -30.79 52.18
C MET A 1 -35.35 -30.42 51.71
N LYS A 2 -34.99 -30.78 50.47
CA LYS A 2 -33.70 -30.41 49.85
C LYS A 2 -33.98 -29.28 48.87
N ASN A 3 -33.69 -28.03 49.26
CA ASN A 3 -33.71 -26.91 48.34
C ASN A 3 -32.45 -26.95 47.49
N LEU A 4 -32.60 -27.31 46.22
CA LEU A 4 -31.57 -27.24 45.20
C LEU A 4 -31.56 -25.80 44.66
N ILE A 5 -30.64 -24.97 45.13
CA ILE A 5 -30.42 -23.63 44.55
C ILE A 5 -29.59 -23.81 43.29
N ILE A 6 -30.23 -23.72 42.13
CA ILE A 6 -29.55 -23.63 40.82
C ILE A 6 -29.12 -22.18 40.64
N ILE A 7 -27.82 -21.90 40.83
CA ILE A 7 -27.22 -20.60 40.50
C ILE A 7 -27.01 -20.55 38.98
N LEU A 8 -27.88 -19.81 38.29
CA LEU A 8 -27.74 -19.52 36.86
C LEU A 8 -26.64 -18.46 36.68
N ILE A 9 -25.41 -18.89 36.44
CA ILE A 9 -24.29 -17.99 36.10
C ILE A 9 -24.50 -17.51 34.66
N LEU A 10 -25.05 -16.30 34.52
CA LEU A 10 -25.21 -15.61 33.25
C LEU A 10 -23.81 -15.20 32.74
N MET A 11 -23.23 -16.00 31.83
CA MET A 11 -21.97 -15.65 31.17
C MET A 11 -22.15 -14.42 30.28
N LEU A 12 -21.88 -13.23 30.82
CA LEU A 12 -21.68 -12.01 30.05
C LEU A 12 -20.34 -12.12 29.31
N LEU A 13 -20.36 -12.73 28.13
CA LEU A 13 -19.21 -12.65 27.21
C LEU A 13 -19.06 -11.19 26.77
N PRO A 14 -17.91 -10.53 27.01
CA PRO A 14 -17.66 -9.22 26.46
C PRO A 14 -17.63 -9.35 24.93
N LYS A 15 -18.54 -8.65 24.24
CA LYS A 15 -18.45 -8.46 22.79
C LYS A 15 -17.24 -7.55 22.54
N PHE A 16 -16.09 -8.13 22.23
CA PHE A 16 -14.96 -7.38 21.72
C PHE A 16 -15.38 -6.76 20.37
N ALA A 17 -15.78 -5.50 20.40
CA ALA A 17 -15.97 -4.72 19.19
C ALA A 17 -14.58 -4.39 18.63
N TYR A 18 -14.17 -5.10 17.59
CA TYR A 18 -12.98 -4.72 16.83
C TYR A 18 -13.32 -3.44 16.05
N ALA A 19 -12.71 -2.33 16.44
CA ALA A 19 -12.71 -1.13 15.60
C ALA A 19 -12.01 -1.48 14.28
N LYS A 20 -12.71 -1.30 13.15
CA LYS A 20 -12.10 -1.46 11.83
C LYS A 20 -11.06 -0.35 11.66
N GLU A 21 -9.78 -0.69 11.70
CA GLU A 21 -8.71 0.27 11.50
C GLU A 21 -8.79 0.86 10.08
N ASN A 22 -8.85 2.19 10.00
CA ASN A 22 -8.81 2.88 8.73
C ASN A 22 -7.37 2.89 8.21
N LEU A 23 -7.11 2.08 7.18
CA LEU A 23 -5.82 2.07 6.50
C LEU A 23 -5.60 3.41 5.78
N VAL A 24 -4.57 4.12 6.21
CA VAL A 24 -4.12 5.39 5.63
C VAL A 24 -2.65 5.26 5.29
N LEU A 25 -2.29 5.52 4.03
CA LEU A 25 -0.89 5.53 3.60
C LEU A 25 -0.28 6.90 3.88
N LYS A 26 0.89 6.93 4.51
CA LYS A 26 1.68 8.14 4.76
C LYS A 26 3.15 7.89 4.46
N GLY A 27 3.84 8.91 3.96
CA GLY A 27 5.26 8.84 3.61
C GLY A 27 5.51 8.15 2.28
N TYR A 28 6.70 7.57 2.12
CA TYR A 28 7.17 6.98 0.87
C TYR A 28 6.77 5.51 0.76
N TRP A 29 6.16 5.15 -0.36
CA TRP A 29 5.74 3.80 -0.70
C TRP A 29 6.16 3.48 -2.12
N PHE A 30 6.69 2.28 -2.34
CA PHE A 30 7.10 1.83 -3.67
C PHE A 30 6.33 0.58 -4.07
N GLU A 31 6.14 0.40 -5.38
CA GLU A 31 5.60 -0.84 -5.90
C GLU A 31 6.54 -2.02 -5.62
N CYS A 32 6.00 -3.21 -5.45
CA CYS A 32 6.81 -4.41 -5.29
C CYS A 32 7.20 -4.97 -6.66
N GLU A 33 8.52 -5.08 -6.88
CA GLU A 33 9.13 -5.33 -8.19
C GLU A 33 8.60 -6.59 -8.89
N PHE A 34 8.52 -7.69 -8.14
CA PHE A 34 8.13 -8.99 -8.68
C PHE A 34 6.63 -9.29 -8.57
N SER A 35 5.81 -8.26 -8.39
CA SER A 35 4.36 -8.40 -8.49
C SER A 35 3.92 -8.53 -9.95
N GLU A 36 2.82 -9.24 -10.18
CA GLU A 36 2.11 -9.22 -11.45
C GLU A 36 0.83 -8.42 -11.34
N LYS A 37 0.19 -8.17 -12.48
CA LYS A 37 -1.00 -7.31 -12.58
C LYS A 37 -2.07 -7.57 -11.51
N THR A 38 -2.29 -8.81 -11.12
CA THR A 38 -3.28 -9.22 -10.10
C THR A 38 -2.73 -10.30 -9.18
N VAL A 39 -1.42 -10.52 -9.15
CA VAL A 39 -0.79 -11.58 -8.33
C VAL A 39 0.26 -10.92 -7.43
N PRO A 40 0.23 -11.18 -6.11
CA PRO A 40 1.20 -10.61 -5.19
C PRO A 40 2.62 -11.09 -5.51
N PRO A 41 3.64 -10.32 -5.09
CA PRO A 41 5.04 -10.69 -5.25
C PRO A 41 5.40 -11.92 -4.41
N LYS A 42 6.16 -12.86 -5.01
CA LYS A 42 6.58 -14.09 -4.31
C LYS A 42 7.63 -13.83 -3.23
N ASP A 43 8.49 -12.83 -3.44
CA ASP A 43 9.55 -12.39 -2.53
C ASP A 43 9.03 -11.51 -1.39
N GLN A 44 7.70 -11.43 -1.17
CA GLN A 44 7.10 -10.67 -0.08
C GLN A 44 7.53 -9.17 -0.05
N CYS A 45 7.75 -8.58 -1.23
CA CYS A 45 8.24 -7.20 -1.38
C CYS A 45 9.61 -6.99 -0.69
N GLU A 46 10.51 -7.96 -0.77
CA GLU A 46 11.92 -7.75 -0.46
C GLU A 46 12.55 -6.78 -1.46
N MET A 47 12.18 -6.91 -2.75
CA MET A 47 12.55 -5.99 -3.83
C MET A 47 11.42 -5.00 -4.16
N LEU A 48 11.79 -3.73 -4.27
CA LEU A 48 10.93 -2.62 -4.65
C LEU A 48 11.25 -2.19 -6.08
N ASP A 49 10.22 -1.85 -6.84
CA ASP A 49 10.33 -1.14 -8.13
C ASP A 49 10.87 0.27 -7.88
N ASP A 50 11.48 0.90 -8.88
CA ASP A 50 11.94 2.28 -8.78
C ASP A 50 10.80 3.30 -8.76
N ASP A 51 9.60 2.92 -9.22
CA ASP A 51 8.42 3.77 -9.21
C ASP A 51 7.62 3.65 -7.89
N GLY A 52 7.21 4.81 -7.37
CA GLY A 52 6.48 4.89 -6.11
C GLY A 52 5.69 6.18 -5.92
N PHE A 53 5.21 6.36 -4.70
CA PHE A 53 4.41 7.50 -4.27
C PHE A 53 4.87 8.00 -2.90
N ASN A 54 4.94 9.31 -2.74
CA ASN A 54 4.95 9.96 -1.45
C ASN A 54 3.52 10.41 -1.12
N PHE A 55 2.89 9.75 -0.14
CA PHE A 55 1.57 10.13 0.36
C PHE A 55 1.73 11.18 1.47
N LYS A 56 1.29 12.40 1.18
CA LYS A 56 1.32 13.53 2.11
C LYS A 56 -0.04 14.22 2.12
N GLU A 57 -0.64 14.32 3.29
CA GLU A 57 -1.94 14.97 3.48
C GLU A 57 -3.03 14.36 2.57
N ASN A 58 -3.51 15.13 1.59
CA ASN A 58 -4.53 14.74 0.62
C ASN A 58 -3.96 14.55 -0.80
N VAL A 59 -2.65 14.36 -0.94
CA VAL A 59 -2.00 14.10 -2.24
C VAL A 59 -1.14 12.84 -2.24
N ALA A 60 -1.11 12.18 -3.40
CA ALA A 60 -0.10 11.22 -3.78
C ALA A 60 0.84 11.88 -4.79
N ILE A 61 2.11 12.00 -4.45
CA ILE A 61 3.13 12.55 -5.32
C ILE A 61 3.90 11.39 -5.91
N ASN A 62 3.85 11.19 -7.23
CA ASN A 62 4.68 10.18 -7.87
C ASN A 62 6.16 10.52 -7.65
N ILE A 63 6.94 9.49 -7.32
CA ILE A 63 8.38 9.57 -7.14
C ILE A 63 9.05 8.42 -7.87
N LYS A 64 10.30 8.64 -8.28
CA LYS A 64 11.11 7.61 -8.93
C LYS A 64 12.49 7.53 -8.29
N ASN A 65 12.90 6.35 -7.82
CA ASN A 65 14.23 6.10 -7.31
C ASN A 65 15.25 6.07 -8.45
N ILE A 66 16.25 6.95 -8.40
CA ILE A 66 17.30 7.06 -9.42
C ILE A 66 18.68 6.62 -8.90
N SER A 67 18.75 6.06 -7.70
CA SER A 67 20.01 5.66 -7.05
C SER A 67 20.40 4.20 -7.25
N SER A 68 19.48 3.36 -7.73
CA SER A 68 19.74 1.94 -7.84
C SER A 68 20.69 1.59 -8.98
N LYS A 69 21.53 0.59 -8.74
CA LYS A 69 22.39 -0.09 -9.72
C LYS A 69 22.11 -1.59 -9.80
N GLU A 70 20.98 -2.03 -9.24
CA GLU A 70 20.61 -3.44 -9.23
C GLU A 70 20.50 -3.97 -10.66
N THR A 71 21.00 -5.18 -10.89
CA THR A 71 21.01 -5.81 -12.21
C THR A 71 19.95 -6.90 -12.34
N LYS A 72 19.47 -7.43 -11.21
CA LYS A 72 18.50 -8.53 -11.14
C LYS A 72 17.06 -8.07 -11.00
N CYS A 73 16.68 -7.01 -11.71
CA CYS A 73 15.29 -6.56 -11.76
C CYS A 73 14.48 -7.39 -12.76
N LYS A 74 13.15 -7.29 -12.67
CA LYS A 74 12.19 -7.90 -13.57
C LYS A 74 12.52 -7.52 -15.02
N LYS A 75 12.58 -8.53 -15.88
CA LYS A 75 12.99 -8.40 -17.29
C LYS A 75 14.42 -7.85 -17.48
N ASN A 76 15.32 -8.07 -16.51
CA ASN A 76 16.73 -7.66 -16.56
C ASN A 76 16.93 -6.14 -16.76
N LYS A 77 15.99 -5.33 -16.26
CA LYS A 77 16.08 -3.88 -16.37
C LYS A 77 16.98 -3.29 -15.30
N ILE A 78 18.20 -2.94 -15.68
CA ILE A 78 19.20 -2.44 -14.73
C ILE A 78 18.73 -1.12 -14.09
N GLY A 79 18.87 -1.03 -12.77
CA GLY A 79 18.59 0.16 -11.96
C GLY A 79 17.11 0.45 -11.71
N GLN A 80 16.18 -0.37 -12.20
CA GLN A 80 14.72 -0.15 -12.04
C GLN A 80 14.12 -0.82 -10.80
N CYS A 81 14.96 -1.33 -9.90
CA CYS A 81 14.50 -1.95 -8.66
C CYS A 81 15.57 -1.83 -7.57
N PHE A 82 15.22 -1.98 -6.30
CA PHE A 82 16.15 -1.90 -5.18
C PHE A 82 15.67 -2.69 -3.96
N GLN A 83 16.60 -3.03 -3.07
CA GLN A 83 16.29 -3.74 -1.83
C GLN A 83 15.48 -2.85 -0.88
N SER A 84 14.39 -3.38 -0.32
CA SER A 84 13.51 -2.63 0.60
C SER A 84 14.19 -2.17 1.90
N ASN A 85 15.28 -2.83 2.31
CA ASN A 85 16.08 -2.45 3.47
C ASN A 85 17.21 -1.43 3.16
N THR A 86 17.25 -0.88 1.94
CA THR A 86 18.22 0.15 1.56
C THR A 86 18.11 1.35 2.50
N LYS A 87 19.24 1.79 3.07
CA LYS A 87 19.26 2.84 4.10
C LYS A 87 18.89 4.22 3.57
N SER A 88 19.28 4.52 2.33
CA SER A 88 19.08 5.83 1.72
C SER A 88 18.94 5.71 0.21
N ILE A 89 18.04 6.50 -0.37
CA ILE A 89 17.82 6.58 -1.81
C ILE A 89 17.82 8.03 -2.29
N ASN A 90 18.06 8.22 -3.59
CA ASN A 90 17.82 9.48 -4.28
C ASN A 90 16.57 9.33 -5.15
N VAL A 91 15.63 10.26 -5.05
CA VAL A 91 14.39 10.23 -5.84
C VAL A 91 14.21 11.51 -6.64
N THR A 92 13.58 11.40 -7.81
CA THR A 92 12.97 12.54 -8.51
C THR A 92 11.49 12.60 -8.20
N ILE A 93 10.90 13.79 -8.32
CA ILE A 93 9.48 14.04 -8.10
C ILE A 93 8.79 14.18 -9.45
N GLY A 94 7.68 13.45 -9.61
CA GLY A 94 6.78 13.55 -10.74
C GLY A 94 5.51 14.33 -10.39
N ARG A 95 4.41 13.85 -10.97
CA ARG A 95 3.09 14.46 -10.86
C ARG A 95 2.49 14.31 -9.45
N SER A 96 1.64 15.26 -9.06
CA SER A 96 0.84 15.20 -7.84
C SER A 96 -0.62 14.98 -8.17
N ASP A 97 -1.25 14.04 -7.46
CA ASP A 97 -2.66 13.66 -7.58
C ASP A 97 -3.39 13.85 -6.27
N GLN A 98 -4.65 14.25 -6.33
CA GLN A 98 -5.51 14.27 -5.15
C GLN A 98 -5.87 12.84 -4.73
N VAL A 99 -5.77 12.59 -3.43
CA VAL A 99 -6.19 11.34 -2.80
C VAL A 99 -7.08 11.59 -1.58
N LYS A 100 -7.98 10.63 -1.32
CA LYS A 100 -8.77 10.58 -0.10
C LYS A 100 -8.74 9.15 0.46
N PHE A 101 -8.52 9.02 1.77
CA PHE A 101 -8.64 7.76 2.49
C PHE A 101 -9.98 7.69 3.22
N GLN A 102 -10.77 6.64 2.98
CA GLN A 102 -12.07 6.44 3.63
C GLN A 102 -12.43 4.95 3.70
N ASP A 103 -12.79 4.46 4.88
CA ASP A 103 -13.26 3.08 5.12
C ASP A 103 -12.30 1.99 4.60
N SER A 104 -10.99 2.20 4.78
CA SER A 104 -9.90 1.38 4.21
C SER A 104 -9.88 1.38 2.67
N ASN A 105 -10.26 2.48 2.04
CA ASN A 105 -10.14 2.69 0.61
C ASN A 105 -9.29 3.92 0.31
N LEU A 106 -8.49 3.82 -0.73
CA LEU A 106 -7.80 4.93 -1.38
C LEU A 106 -8.66 5.38 -2.57
N ILE A 107 -9.04 6.65 -2.62
CA ILE A 107 -9.72 7.26 -3.76
C ILE A 107 -8.71 8.19 -4.42
N LEU A 108 -8.28 7.86 -5.63
CA LEU A 108 -7.32 8.64 -6.43
C LEU A 108 -8.08 9.42 -7.50
N THR A 109 -7.84 10.73 -7.59
CA THR A 109 -8.45 11.59 -8.61
C THR A 109 -7.42 12.04 -9.62
N PHE A 110 -7.64 11.68 -10.88
CA PHE A 110 -6.78 12.05 -12.01
C PHE A 110 -7.61 12.40 -13.24
N LEU A 111 -7.26 13.52 -13.90
CA LEU A 111 -7.96 14.08 -15.07
C LEU A 111 -9.47 14.22 -14.84
N GLY A 112 -9.86 14.72 -13.66
CA GLY A 112 -11.28 14.92 -13.31
C GLY A 112 -12.07 13.63 -13.07
N CYS A 113 -11.43 12.46 -13.06
CA CYS A 113 -12.08 11.19 -12.73
C CYS A 113 -11.49 10.59 -11.45
N SER A 114 -12.35 10.06 -10.57
CA SER A 114 -11.93 9.41 -9.33
C SER A 114 -12.06 7.89 -9.42
N GLN A 115 -10.97 7.20 -9.09
CA GLN A 115 -10.91 5.75 -9.01
C GLN A 115 -10.75 5.31 -7.55
N LYS A 116 -11.58 4.37 -7.11
CA LYS A 116 -11.49 3.80 -5.77
C LYS A 116 -10.66 2.53 -5.80
N PHE A 117 -9.82 2.37 -4.79
CA PHE A 117 -9.02 1.18 -4.52
C PHE A 117 -9.30 0.69 -3.10
N LYS A 118 -9.68 -0.57 -2.95
CA LYS A 118 -9.80 -1.21 -1.64
C LYS A 118 -8.40 -1.56 -1.13
N LEU A 119 -8.06 -1.12 0.07
CA LEU A 119 -6.79 -1.45 0.71
C LEU A 119 -6.95 -2.72 1.53
N LYS A 120 -6.01 -3.65 1.38
CA LYS A 120 -5.84 -4.83 2.23
C LYS A 120 -4.43 -4.85 2.80
N ASN A 121 -4.32 -5.05 4.10
CA ASN A 121 -3.03 -5.16 4.76
C ASN A 121 -2.51 -6.61 4.71
N TYR A 122 -1.25 -6.76 4.37
CA TYR A 122 -0.46 -7.98 4.54
C TYR A 122 0.69 -7.70 5.50
N ILE A 123 1.43 -8.74 5.90
CA ILE A 123 2.52 -8.60 6.88
C ILE A 123 3.60 -7.60 6.39
N ASN A 124 3.95 -7.66 5.09
CA ASN A 124 5.09 -6.91 4.54
C ASN A 124 4.71 -5.79 3.57
N PHE A 125 3.44 -5.73 3.14
CA PHE A 125 2.97 -4.80 2.12
C PHE A 125 1.46 -4.60 2.21
N ILE A 126 0.96 -3.62 1.47
CA ILE A 126 -0.47 -3.39 1.27
C ILE A 126 -0.82 -3.68 -0.18
N GLU A 127 -1.99 -4.27 -0.39
CA GLU A 127 -2.59 -4.42 -1.71
C GLU A 127 -3.69 -3.36 -1.89
N ALA A 128 -3.59 -2.56 -2.95
CA ALA A 128 -4.63 -1.64 -3.40
C ALA A 128 -5.33 -2.22 -4.64
N ILE A 129 -6.55 -2.70 -4.43
CA ILE A 129 -7.36 -3.40 -5.43
C ILE A 129 -8.32 -2.40 -6.08
N PRO A 130 -8.24 -2.15 -7.41
CA PRO A 130 -9.19 -1.25 -8.06
C PRO A 130 -10.61 -1.81 -7.95
N ASP A 131 -11.59 -0.93 -7.70
CA ASP A 131 -12.99 -1.27 -7.91
C ASP A 131 -13.31 -1.44 -9.41
N LYS A 132 -14.60 -1.65 -9.74
CA LYS A 132 -15.02 -1.72 -11.14
C LYS A 132 -14.52 -0.48 -11.88
N LYS A 133 -13.90 -0.68 -13.06
CA LYS A 133 -13.32 0.39 -13.87
C LYS A 133 -14.32 1.53 -14.05
N LYS A 134 -14.00 2.69 -13.47
CA LYS A 134 -14.78 3.95 -13.62
C LYS A 134 -14.10 4.93 -14.55
N CYS A 135 -12.78 5.03 -14.46
CA CYS A 135 -11.98 5.93 -15.29
C CYS A 135 -11.36 5.18 -16.46
N PHE A 136 -11.28 5.83 -17.64
CA PHE A 136 -10.72 5.21 -18.84
C PHE A 136 -9.26 4.77 -18.65
N TRP A 137 -8.50 5.53 -17.86
CA TRP A 137 -7.11 5.30 -17.51
C TRP A 137 -6.91 4.19 -16.48
N THR A 138 -7.95 3.79 -15.74
CA THR A 138 -7.82 2.71 -14.77
C THR A 138 -7.83 1.35 -15.46
N GLY A 139 -6.77 0.56 -15.21
CA GLY A 139 -6.72 -0.85 -15.59
C GLY A 139 -7.24 -1.79 -14.49
N LYS A 140 -7.16 -3.10 -14.73
CA LYS A 140 -7.38 -4.12 -13.69
C LYS A 140 -6.14 -4.36 -12.80
N LYS A 141 -5.17 -3.44 -12.81
CA LYS A 141 -3.90 -3.61 -12.08
C LYS A 141 -4.14 -3.39 -10.59
N HIS A 142 -3.69 -4.34 -9.78
CA HIS A 142 -3.56 -4.18 -8.34
C HIS A 142 -2.20 -3.54 -8.06
N PHE A 143 -2.14 -2.61 -7.12
CA PHE A 143 -0.87 -2.07 -6.65
C PHE A 143 -0.49 -2.79 -5.36
N TYR A 144 0.68 -3.42 -5.36
CA TYR A 144 1.29 -3.99 -4.16
C TYR A 144 2.35 -3.00 -3.70
N LEU A 145 2.13 -2.37 -2.56
CA LEU A 145 2.93 -1.25 -2.09
C LEU A 145 3.57 -1.60 -0.75
N LYS A 146 4.87 -1.34 -0.62
CA LYS A 146 5.59 -1.42 0.65
C LYS A 146 6.09 -0.04 1.06
N LYS A 147 5.95 0.26 2.35
CA LYS A 147 6.47 1.49 2.93
C LYS A 147 7.99 1.44 2.94
N PHE A 148 8.62 2.53 2.51
CA PHE A 148 10.05 2.71 2.62
C PHE A 148 10.37 3.54 3.87
N ASP A 149 11.07 2.93 4.82
CA ASP A 149 11.44 3.54 6.10
C ASP A 149 12.87 4.12 6.11
N GLY A 150 13.60 4.01 5.00
CA GLY A 150 14.93 4.61 4.85
C GLY A 150 14.88 6.12 4.58
N SER A 151 16.06 6.73 4.49
CA SER A 151 16.21 8.15 4.18
C SER A 151 15.97 8.43 2.69
N VAL A 152 15.25 9.50 2.38
CA VAL A 152 14.95 9.90 0.99
C VAL A 152 15.54 11.27 0.71
N ASN A 153 16.41 11.34 -0.29
CA ASN A 153 16.98 12.59 -0.78
C ASN A 153 16.32 12.97 -2.10
N ILE A 154 15.62 14.10 -2.13
CA ILE A 154 14.98 14.59 -3.35
C ILE A 154 16.06 15.24 -4.24
N LYS A 155 16.12 14.81 -5.49
CA LYS A 155 16.94 15.41 -6.55
C LYS A 155 16.04 16.19 -7.50
N LYS A 156 16.55 17.34 -7.95
CA LYS A 156 15.91 18.17 -8.96
C LYS A 156 16.15 17.59 -10.34
#